data_AF-H8X7E1-F1
#
_entry.id   AF-H8X7E1-F1
#
_cell.length_a   1.000
_cell.length_b   1.000
_cell.length_c   1.000
_cell.angle_alpha   90.00
_cell.angle_beta   90.00
_cell.angle_gamma   90.00
#
_symmetry.space_group_name_H-M   'P 1'
#
loop_
_entity.id
_entity.type
_entity.pdbx_description
1 polymer ?
#
loop_
_entity_poly.entity_id
_entity_poly.type
_entity_poly.pdbx_seq_one_letter_code
_entity_poly.pdbx_strand_id
1 'polypeptide(L)'
;MASEINTGVESALQWLKAPNVKGFEQCLTELSDLVKLSMGLDVQSLEVIKPALAYVPQGEVQQLRVYRGILLVVRNLAPSLDADYFPLAIQSFKRVWNLEVKEWVTKLRQVYWELLANFQRNYYTEDVNDLFNWCDLQFTSPIIHFLFRQFYTEDLDVTNENLLRLLKIKENHVLKAVHSLYLEVDFENVDHDSKILIHLLYDIITHESFAKWIDQQNEDTKIQWMELTTIVVQTKDDWNNFQLVGLLVWVESIFFEYSPRLSPETINDETLERMLSSALQVFAELVKFKATVQYFEHSTKFLLCLIDVFRIIHENVERLTIKSKIEEVANYSQVKSYIIIIISYFCYKSFKNQELVRELGGLSLVLSNCVIDENNPFIKEQAILCVKYLLDQNPKNQQFVADLEAKKTVDDSVLQEVGYKVDIVDGKVNIHKRN
;
A
#
# COMPACT_ATOMS: atom_id res chain seq x y z
N MET A 1 39.42 24.35 1.92
CA MET A 1 38.26 23.50 1.57
C MET A 1 37.34 24.20 0.59
N ALA A 2 36.42 25.09 0.99
CA ALA A 2 35.47 25.72 0.06
C ALA A 2 36.12 26.44 -1.14
N SER A 3 37.13 27.30 -0.90
CA SER A 3 37.87 27.99 -1.97
C SER A 3 38.59 27.02 -2.91
N GLU A 4 39.10 25.91 -2.39
CA GLU A 4 39.84 24.91 -3.16
C GLU A 4 38.91 24.10 -4.05
N ILE A 5 37.73 23.73 -3.52
CA ILE A 5 36.64 23.14 -4.31
C ILE A 5 36.19 24.10 -5.42
N ASN A 6 36.02 25.38 -5.11
CA ASN A 6 35.63 26.40 -6.09
C ASN A 6 36.65 26.45 -7.23
N THR A 7 37.93 26.66 -6.94
CA THR A 7 38.99 26.74 -7.96
C THR A 7 39.17 25.43 -8.74
N GLY A 8 39.08 24.28 -8.06
CA GLY A 8 39.23 22.98 -8.67
C GLY A 8 38.08 22.61 -9.61
N VAL A 9 36.83 22.82 -9.19
CA VAL A 9 35.65 22.60 -10.05
C VAL A 9 35.64 23.58 -11.23
N GLU A 10 36.05 24.84 -11.01
CA GLU A 10 36.17 25.83 -12.09
C GLU A 10 37.19 25.37 -13.14
N SER A 11 38.35 24.86 -12.72
CA SER A 11 39.39 24.34 -13.61
C SER A 11 38.88 23.14 -14.42
N ALA A 12 38.15 22.22 -13.79
CA ALA A 12 37.53 21.09 -14.47
C ALA A 12 36.45 21.54 -15.48
N LEU A 13 35.65 22.56 -15.16
CA LEU A 13 34.69 23.17 -16.08
C LEU A 13 35.36 23.86 -17.26
N GLN A 14 36.50 24.52 -17.06
CA GLN A 14 37.30 25.08 -18.15
C GLN A 14 37.85 23.99 -19.06
N TRP A 15 38.35 22.88 -18.48
CA TRP A 15 38.79 21.71 -19.25
C TRP A 15 37.64 21.12 -20.09
N LEU A 16 36.43 21.03 -19.54
CA LEU A 16 35.25 20.56 -20.29
C LEU A 16 34.87 21.46 -21.48
N LYS A 17 35.19 22.76 -21.43
CA LYS A 17 34.96 23.70 -22.54
C LYS A 17 36.03 23.61 -23.62
N ALA A 18 37.26 23.22 -23.26
CA ALA A 18 38.37 23.04 -24.19
C ALA A 18 39.15 21.75 -23.87
N PRO A 19 38.56 20.56 -24.17
CA PRO A 19 39.16 19.28 -23.80
C PRO A 19 40.52 19.09 -24.46
N ASN A 20 41.49 18.61 -23.70
CA ASN A 20 42.77 18.20 -24.23
C ASN A 20 43.21 16.86 -23.63
N VAL A 21 43.71 15.95 -24.47
CA VAL A 21 44.03 14.57 -24.08
C VAL A 21 45.12 14.51 -23.02
N LYS A 22 46.09 15.44 -23.05
CA LYS A 22 47.23 15.46 -22.11
C LYS A 22 46.82 15.81 -20.68
N GLY A 23 45.80 16.65 -20.49
CA GLY A 23 45.33 17.10 -19.18
C GLY A 23 44.21 16.25 -18.59
N PHE A 24 43.72 15.24 -19.29
CA PHE A 24 42.59 14.42 -18.85
C PHE A 24 42.87 13.67 -17.53
N GLU A 25 43.98 12.93 -17.44
CA GLU A 25 44.32 12.14 -16.25
C GLU A 25 44.62 13.03 -15.03
N GLN A 26 45.25 14.19 -15.26
CA GLN A 26 45.47 15.18 -14.21
C GLN A 26 44.14 15.71 -13.68
N CYS A 27 43.22 16.10 -14.56
CA CYS A 27 41.89 16.58 -14.19
C CYS A 27 41.11 15.54 -13.38
N LEU A 28 41.18 14.26 -13.76
CA LEU A 28 40.55 13.18 -13.00
C LEU A 28 41.17 12.97 -11.62
N THR A 29 42.50 13.09 -11.51
CA THR A 29 43.21 12.96 -10.23
C THR A 29 42.80 14.08 -9.29
N GLU A 30 42.82 15.33 -9.77
CA GLU A 30 42.38 16.50 -9.02
C GLU A 30 40.91 16.37 -8.57
N LEU A 31 40.00 15.96 -9.47
CA LEU A 31 38.61 15.70 -9.12
C LEU A 31 38.44 14.60 -8.07
N SER A 32 39.27 13.56 -8.09
CA SER A 32 39.23 12.51 -7.06
C SER A 32 39.53 13.06 -5.67
N ASP A 33 40.48 13.99 -5.57
CA ASP A 33 40.82 14.63 -4.30
C ASP A 33 39.75 15.64 -3.87
N LEU A 34 39.14 16.38 -4.81
CA LEU A 34 38.00 17.24 -4.52
C LEU A 34 36.76 16.47 -4.04
N VAL A 35 36.52 15.27 -4.58
CA VAL A 35 35.43 14.40 -4.10
C VAL A 35 35.67 14.01 -2.64
N LYS A 36 36.90 13.71 -2.24
CA LYS A 36 37.22 13.44 -0.83
C LYS A 36 37.09 14.71 0.03
N LEU A 37 37.60 15.84 -0.46
CA LEU A 37 37.59 17.12 0.23
C LEU A 37 36.18 17.67 0.48
N SER A 38 35.24 17.37 -0.42
CA SER A 38 33.83 17.77 -0.28
C SER A 38 33.04 16.91 0.69
N MET A 39 33.56 15.76 1.13
CA MET A 39 32.86 14.91 2.10
C MET A 39 32.74 15.63 3.44
N GLY A 40 31.51 15.93 3.86
CA GLY A 40 31.23 16.58 5.15
C GLY A 40 31.53 18.08 5.17
N LEU A 41 31.75 18.73 4.02
CA LEU A 41 31.80 20.18 3.96
C LEU A 41 30.39 20.76 3.99
N ASP A 42 30.09 21.50 5.06
CA ASP A 42 28.84 22.24 5.21
C ASP A 42 28.96 23.63 4.56
N VAL A 43 28.19 23.84 3.49
CA VAL A 43 28.14 25.09 2.73
C VAL A 43 26.78 25.22 2.06
N GLN A 44 26.16 26.38 2.24
CA GLN A 44 24.86 26.74 1.66
C GLN A 44 24.96 27.08 0.16
N SER A 45 26.05 27.72 -0.26
CA SER A 45 26.26 28.10 -1.66
C SER A 45 27.74 28.15 -2.05
N LEU A 46 28.03 27.82 -3.31
CA LEU A 46 29.32 28.04 -3.96
C LEU A 46 29.10 28.53 -5.39
N GLU A 47 29.95 29.46 -5.84
CA GLU A 47 29.84 30.10 -7.16
C GLU A 47 29.87 29.09 -8.30
N VAL A 48 30.67 28.02 -8.18
CA VAL A 48 30.82 26.98 -9.21
C VAL A 48 29.62 26.05 -9.37
N ILE A 49 28.70 25.98 -8.42
CA ILE A 49 27.60 24.99 -8.47
C ILE A 49 26.61 25.32 -9.59
N LYS A 50 26.22 26.60 -9.75
CA LYS A 50 25.29 27.00 -10.82
C LYS A 50 25.90 26.73 -12.21
N PRO A 51 27.16 27.13 -12.51
CA PRO A 51 27.86 26.73 -13.72
C PRO A 51 28.00 25.22 -13.91
N ALA A 52 28.28 24.47 -12.85
CA ALA A 52 28.39 23.02 -12.90
C ALA A 52 27.07 22.36 -13.33
N LEU A 53 25.96 22.71 -12.67
CA LEU A 53 24.64 22.19 -13.02
C LEU A 53 24.17 22.68 -14.40
N ALA A 54 24.62 23.86 -14.85
CA ALA A 54 24.32 24.40 -16.17
C ALA A 54 25.03 23.69 -17.33
N TYR A 55 26.11 22.95 -17.08
CA TYR A 55 26.87 22.25 -18.11
C TYR A 55 26.09 21.08 -18.72
N VAL A 56 26.28 20.86 -20.02
CA VAL A 56 25.71 19.73 -20.77
C VAL A 56 26.85 18.98 -21.45
N PRO A 57 27.11 17.70 -21.08
CA PRO A 57 28.18 16.94 -21.71
C PRO A 57 27.82 16.58 -23.16
N GLN A 58 28.81 16.56 -24.07
CA GLN A 58 28.60 16.29 -25.50
C GLN A 58 28.60 14.79 -25.84
N GLY A 59 28.57 13.91 -24.82
CA GLY A 59 28.54 12.46 -25.00
C GLY A 59 29.89 11.78 -25.20
N GLU A 60 31.01 12.52 -25.28
CA GLU A 60 32.35 11.94 -25.31
C GLU A 60 32.73 11.34 -23.94
N VAL A 61 33.29 10.13 -23.93
CA VAL A 61 33.58 9.37 -22.69
C VAL A 61 34.46 10.17 -21.71
N GLN A 62 35.47 10.89 -22.20
CA GLN A 62 36.35 11.68 -21.33
C GLN A 62 35.60 12.84 -20.67
N GLN A 63 34.77 13.56 -21.43
CA GLN A 63 33.93 14.63 -20.89
C GLN A 63 32.92 14.11 -19.88
N LEU A 64 32.26 12.97 -20.18
CA LEU A 64 31.30 12.35 -19.26
C LEU A 64 31.98 11.94 -17.93
N ARG A 65 33.22 11.45 -17.98
CA ARG A 65 34.01 11.08 -16.79
C ARG A 65 34.36 12.28 -15.93
N VAL A 66 34.86 13.36 -16.54
CA VAL A 66 35.20 14.60 -15.83
C VAL A 66 33.93 15.23 -15.25
N TYR A 67 32.86 15.29 -16.03
CA TYR A 67 31.58 15.83 -15.55
C TYR A 67 31.00 15.00 -14.40
N ARG A 68 31.12 13.67 -14.45
CA ARG A 68 30.74 12.80 -13.32
C ARG A 68 31.51 13.14 -12.06
N GLY A 69 32.81 13.41 -12.16
CA GLY A 69 33.63 13.86 -11.02
C GLY A 69 33.11 15.16 -10.41
N ILE A 70 32.77 16.15 -11.25
CA ILE A 70 32.13 17.40 -10.79
C ILE A 70 30.79 17.12 -10.09
N LEU A 71 29.93 16.29 -10.68
CA LEU A 71 28.65 15.94 -10.06
C LEU A 71 28.80 15.22 -8.72
N LEU A 72 29.81 14.36 -8.55
CA LEU A 72 30.09 13.70 -7.26
C LEU A 72 30.48 14.73 -6.18
N VAL A 73 31.20 15.79 -6.55
CA VAL A 73 31.47 16.92 -5.64
C VAL A 73 30.15 17.61 -5.27
N VAL A 74 29.32 17.98 -6.25
CA VAL A 74 28.02 18.64 -5.99
C VAL A 74 27.11 17.75 -5.13
N ARG A 75 27.05 16.44 -5.40
CA ARG A 75 26.31 15.44 -4.64
C ARG A 75 26.73 15.39 -3.17
N ASN A 76 28.03 15.53 -2.89
CA ASN A 76 28.54 15.53 -1.52
C ASN A 76 28.16 16.81 -0.76
N LEU A 77 28.01 17.93 -1.48
CA LEU A 77 27.61 19.21 -0.90
C LEU A 77 26.08 19.32 -0.74
N ALA A 78 25.30 18.61 -1.55
CA ALA A 78 23.83 18.66 -1.60
C ALA A 78 23.10 18.62 -0.23
N PRO A 79 23.57 17.87 0.80
CA PRO A 79 22.93 17.90 2.13
C PRO A 79 22.93 19.25 2.82
N SER A 80 23.79 20.19 2.41
CA SER A 80 23.94 21.51 3.04
C SER A 80 23.56 22.67 2.10
N LEU A 81 23.35 22.40 0.82
CA LEU A 81 23.04 23.42 -0.18
C LEU A 81 21.67 24.04 0.05
N ASP A 82 21.56 25.33 -0.30
CA ASP A 82 20.30 26.04 -0.36
C ASP A 82 19.30 25.30 -1.29
N ALA A 83 18.02 25.32 -0.91
CA ALA A 83 16.99 24.61 -1.65
C ALA A 83 16.82 25.14 -3.10
N ASP A 84 17.24 26.37 -3.41
CA ASP A 84 17.15 26.95 -4.77
C ASP A 84 18.02 26.21 -5.80
N TYR A 85 18.99 25.41 -5.36
CA TYR A 85 19.77 24.52 -6.22
C TYR A 85 19.02 23.25 -6.65
N PHE A 86 17.98 22.84 -5.92
CA PHE A 86 17.20 21.64 -6.21
C PHE A 86 16.54 21.65 -7.61
N PRO A 87 15.76 22.69 -8.00
CA PRO A 87 15.20 22.75 -9.36
C PRO A 87 16.30 22.84 -10.44
N LEU A 88 17.44 23.47 -10.15
CA LEU A 88 18.58 23.51 -11.07
C LEU A 88 19.17 22.12 -11.30
N ALA A 89 19.21 21.28 -10.26
CA ALA A 89 19.64 19.89 -10.36
C ALA A 89 18.67 19.06 -11.21
N ILE A 90 17.36 19.21 -11.02
CA ILE A 90 16.34 18.53 -11.86
C ILE A 90 16.49 18.95 -13.32
N GLN A 91 16.63 20.24 -13.61
CA GLN A 91 16.84 20.73 -14.97
C GLN A 91 18.14 20.20 -15.59
N SER A 92 19.22 20.15 -14.80
CA SER A 92 20.49 19.55 -15.20
C SER A 92 20.32 18.07 -15.54
N PHE A 93 19.60 17.34 -14.69
CA PHE A 93 19.33 15.92 -14.89
C PHE A 93 18.52 15.67 -16.16
N LYS A 94 17.46 16.46 -16.42
CA LYS A 94 16.65 16.37 -17.64
C LYS A 94 17.47 16.53 -18.92
N ARG A 95 18.49 17.41 -18.91
CA ARG A 95 19.42 17.56 -20.05
C ARG A 95 20.27 16.31 -20.27
N VAL A 96 20.78 15.70 -19.20
CA VAL A 96 21.53 14.44 -19.27
C VAL A 96 20.63 13.26 -19.61
N TRP A 97 19.37 13.29 -19.19
CA TRP A 97 18.38 12.27 -19.52
C TRP A 97 18.14 12.16 -21.02
N ASN A 98 18.11 13.30 -21.72
CA ASN A 98 17.89 13.35 -23.17
C ASN A 98 19.11 12.94 -24.02
N LEU A 99 20.25 12.60 -23.40
CA LEU A 99 21.40 12.08 -24.13
C LEU A 99 21.20 10.60 -24.51
N GLU A 100 21.86 10.18 -25.59
CA GLU A 100 21.89 8.79 -26.03
C GLU A 100 22.40 7.86 -24.90
N VAL A 101 21.65 6.80 -24.60
CA VAL A 101 21.95 5.91 -23.47
C VAL A 101 23.20 5.07 -23.77
N LYS A 102 24.27 5.37 -23.05
CA LYS A 102 25.56 4.64 -23.04
C LYS A 102 26.02 4.46 -21.60
N GLU A 103 26.97 3.55 -21.38
CA GLU A 103 27.49 3.20 -20.04
C GLU A 103 27.77 4.43 -19.15
N TRP A 104 28.48 5.44 -19.67
CA TRP A 104 28.83 6.63 -18.90
C TRP A 104 27.66 7.59 -18.68
N VAL A 105 26.65 7.60 -19.56
CA VAL A 105 25.40 8.36 -19.33
C VAL A 105 24.58 7.68 -18.22
N THR A 106 24.47 6.35 -18.23
CA THR A 106 23.84 5.58 -17.14
C THR A 106 24.51 5.87 -15.79
N LYS A 107 25.86 5.92 -15.75
CA LYS A 107 26.61 6.30 -14.54
C LYS A 107 26.38 7.75 -14.09
N LEU A 108 26.09 8.68 -15.01
CA LEU A 108 25.70 10.05 -14.65
C LEU A 108 24.28 10.07 -14.07
N ARG A 109 23.33 9.37 -14.71
CA ARG A 109 21.94 9.29 -14.23
C ARG A 109 21.87 8.74 -12.80
N GLN A 110 22.68 7.72 -12.48
CA GLN A 110 22.82 7.23 -11.11
C GLN A 110 23.28 8.34 -10.14
N VAL A 111 24.33 9.09 -10.49
CA VAL A 111 24.85 10.17 -9.63
C VAL A 111 23.84 11.30 -9.44
N TYR A 112 22.99 11.59 -10.45
CA TYR A 112 21.89 12.53 -10.28
C TYR A 112 20.86 12.06 -9.28
N TRP A 113 20.47 10.78 -9.31
CA TRP A 113 19.57 10.24 -8.30
C TRP A 113 20.18 10.31 -6.90
N GLU A 114 21.45 9.95 -6.74
CA GLU A 114 22.17 10.09 -5.47
C GLU A 114 22.24 11.58 -5.02
N LEU A 115 22.43 12.51 -5.96
CA LEU A 115 22.48 13.94 -5.69
C LEU A 115 21.12 14.48 -5.24
N LEU A 116 20.04 14.09 -5.92
CA LEU A 116 18.67 14.47 -5.55
C LEU A 116 18.27 13.87 -4.20
N ALA A 117 18.63 12.61 -3.93
CA ALA A 117 18.40 11.95 -2.65
C ALA A 117 19.14 12.64 -1.48
N ASN A 118 20.28 13.28 -1.76
CA ASN A 118 21.08 13.96 -0.76
C ASN A 118 20.62 15.38 -0.43
N PHE A 119 19.81 16.03 -1.25
CA PHE A 119 19.26 17.34 -0.91
C PHE A 119 18.43 17.30 0.37
N GLN A 120 18.32 18.44 1.05
CA GLN A 120 17.39 18.59 2.17
C GLN A 120 15.94 18.49 1.69
N ARG A 121 15.03 18.28 2.65
CA ARG A 121 13.58 18.43 2.44
C ARG A 121 13.30 19.82 1.89
N ASN A 122 12.45 19.90 0.88
CA ASN A 122 12.11 21.17 0.22
C ASN A 122 10.67 21.15 -0.31
N TYR A 123 10.18 22.29 -0.79
CA TYR A 123 8.78 22.49 -1.18
C TYR A 123 8.51 22.37 -2.70
N TYR A 124 9.44 21.80 -3.48
CA TYR A 124 9.35 21.70 -4.95
C TYR A 124 8.53 20.48 -5.42
N THR A 125 7.39 20.20 -4.78
CA THR A 125 6.57 19.00 -5.03
C THR A 125 6.13 18.86 -6.50
N GLU A 126 5.83 19.96 -7.19
CA GLU A 126 5.44 19.94 -8.59
C GLU A 126 6.60 19.56 -9.51
N ASP A 127 7.80 20.11 -9.26
CA ASP A 127 9.02 19.72 -9.99
C ASP A 127 9.37 18.25 -9.77
N VAL A 128 9.17 17.74 -8.55
CA VAL A 128 9.34 16.31 -8.24
C VAL A 128 8.33 15.47 -9.02
N ASN A 129 7.08 15.90 -9.13
CA ASN A 129 6.09 15.18 -9.91
C ASN A 129 6.40 15.20 -11.43
N ASP A 130 6.89 16.32 -11.99
CA ASP A 130 7.38 16.36 -13.38
C ASP A 130 8.60 15.45 -13.57
N LEU A 131 9.52 15.38 -12.61
CA LEU A 131 10.68 14.47 -12.67
C LEU A 131 10.25 13.02 -12.96
N PHE A 132 9.26 12.51 -12.21
CA PHE A 132 8.72 11.16 -12.40
C PHE A 132 7.87 10.97 -13.68
N ASN A 133 7.54 12.03 -14.40
CA ASN A 133 6.86 11.92 -15.68
C ASN A 133 7.79 11.44 -16.81
N TRP A 134 9.08 11.74 -16.73
CA TRP A 134 10.04 11.45 -17.80
C TRP A 134 11.18 10.51 -17.41
N CYS A 135 11.44 10.30 -16.12
CA CYS A 135 12.47 9.36 -15.67
C CYS A 135 11.94 7.92 -15.54
N ASP A 136 12.83 6.94 -15.71
CA ASP A 136 12.56 5.54 -15.36
C ASP A 136 12.98 5.24 -13.91
N LEU A 137 12.65 4.04 -13.45
CA LEU A 137 12.92 3.56 -12.10
C LEU A 137 14.15 2.64 -12.02
N GLN A 138 15.11 2.77 -12.94
CA GLN A 138 16.27 1.87 -13.03
C GLN A 138 17.11 1.83 -11.74
N PHE A 139 17.17 2.94 -10.99
CA PHE A 139 18.01 3.09 -9.81
C PHE A 139 17.18 3.08 -8.52
N THR A 140 16.56 1.94 -8.22
CA THR A 140 15.57 1.79 -7.14
C THR A 140 16.03 2.34 -5.80
N SER A 141 17.25 2.00 -5.36
CA SER A 141 17.79 2.43 -4.07
C SER A 141 17.82 3.96 -3.88
N PRO A 142 18.58 4.76 -4.67
CA PRO A 142 18.57 6.21 -4.47
C PRO A 142 17.20 6.85 -4.74
N ILE A 143 16.34 6.25 -5.58
CA ILE A 143 14.96 6.72 -5.80
C ILE A 143 14.12 6.56 -4.53
N ILE A 144 14.18 5.40 -3.86
CA ILE A 144 13.45 5.15 -2.61
C ILE A 144 13.93 6.12 -1.52
N HIS A 145 15.24 6.30 -1.36
CA HIS A 145 15.80 7.25 -0.39
C HIS A 145 15.39 8.69 -0.69
N PHE A 146 15.33 9.07 -1.96
CA PHE A 146 14.83 10.37 -2.40
C PHE A 146 13.35 10.56 -2.03
N LEU A 147 12.48 9.61 -2.41
CA LEU A 147 11.05 9.64 -2.10
C LEU A 147 10.79 9.72 -0.61
N PHE A 148 11.45 8.85 0.17
CA PHE A 148 11.35 8.85 1.62
C PHE A 148 11.76 10.20 2.20
N ARG A 149 12.90 10.75 1.78
CA ARG A 149 13.33 12.05 2.30
C ARG A 149 12.33 13.17 2.01
N GLN A 150 11.73 13.21 0.83
CA GLN A 150 10.84 14.30 0.43
C GLN A 150 9.40 14.17 0.96
N PHE A 151 8.97 12.96 1.36
CA PHE A 151 7.56 12.70 1.71
C PHE A 151 7.31 11.95 3.03
N TYR A 152 8.33 11.39 3.69
CA TYR A 152 8.16 10.71 4.99
C TYR A 152 7.86 11.71 6.11
N THR A 153 6.69 11.57 6.72
CA THR A 153 6.00 12.58 7.55
C THR A 153 6.48 12.72 8.99
N GLU A 154 7.64 12.16 9.34
CA GLU A 154 8.27 12.39 10.65
C GLU A 154 8.50 13.89 10.94
N ASP A 155 8.63 14.72 9.90
CA ASP A 155 8.65 16.18 9.99
C ASP A 155 7.33 16.78 9.52
N LEU A 156 6.54 17.23 10.48
CA LEU A 156 5.17 17.70 10.26
C LEU A 156 5.10 19.01 9.45
N ASP A 157 6.17 19.81 9.42
CA ASP A 157 6.12 21.14 8.78
C ASP A 157 6.40 21.08 7.27
N VAL A 158 7.36 20.23 6.86
CA VAL A 158 7.77 20.15 5.45
C VAL A 158 7.18 18.93 4.77
N THR A 159 7.43 17.73 5.31
CA THR A 159 7.10 16.48 4.62
C THR A 159 5.60 16.18 4.62
N ASN A 160 4.87 16.55 5.67
CA ASN A 160 3.41 16.44 5.68
C ASN A 160 2.76 17.42 4.67
N GLU A 161 3.24 18.67 4.60
CA GLU A 161 2.78 19.65 3.59
C GLU A 161 3.12 19.18 2.16
N ASN A 162 4.30 18.59 1.95
CA ASN A 162 4.67 17.99 0.66
C ASN A 162 3.73 16.86 0.27
N LEU A 163 3.40 15.95 1.18
CA LEU A 163 2.48 14.85 0.92
C LEU A 163 1.05 15.37 0.65
N LEU A 164 0.61 16.39 1.39
CA LEU A 164 -0.64 17.11 1.12
C LEU A 164 -0.67 17.72 -0.28
N ARG A 165 0.40 18.41 -0.70
CA ARG A 165 0.51 18.98 -2.05
C ARG A 165 0.53 17.90 -3.11
N LEU A 166 1.27 16.81 -2.86
CA LEU A 166 1.37 15.69 -3.78
C LEU A 166 -0.01 15.07 -4.03
N LEU A 167 -0.77 14.82 -2.97
CA LEU A 167 -2.12 14.24 -3.06
C LEU A 167 -3.16 15.18 -3.70
N LYS A 168 -2.85 16.47 -3.90
CA LYS A 168 -3.69 17.40 -4.67
C LYS A 168 -3.40 17.38 -6.17
N ILE A 169 -2.31 16.75 -6.61
CA ILE A 169 -1.96 16.64 -8.03
C ILE A 169 -2.84 15.59 -8.70
N LYS A 170 -3.52 15.99 -9.79
CA LYS A 170 -4.41 15.10 -10.57
C LYS A 170 -3.65 13.99 -11.29
N GLU A 171 -2.64 14.35 -12.08
CA GLU A 171 -1.75 13.39 -12.73
C GLU A 171 -0.51 13.17 -11.86
N ASN A 172 -0.63 12.21 -10.94
CA ASN A 172 0.38 11.95 -9.93
C ASN A 172 1.37 10.87 -10.40
N HIS A 173 2.52 11.29 -10.92
CA HIS A 173 3.57 10.39 -11.40
C HIS A 173 4.38 9.80 -10.25
N VAL A 174 4.49 10.50 -9.12
CA VAL A 174 5.17 9.98 -7.91
C VAL A 174 4.41 8.78 -7.36
N LEU A 175 3.08 8.86 -7.20
CA LEU A 175 2.29 7.76 -6.67
C LEU A 175 2.27 6.56 -7.62
N LYS A 176 2.30 6.80 -8.93
CA LYS A 176 2.52 5.73 -9.92
C LYS A 176 3.89 5.06 -9.72
N ALA A 177 4.95 5.85 -9.53
CA ALA A 177 6.29 5.33 -9.27
C ALA A 177 6.39 4.57 -7.95
N VAL A 178 5.78 5.08 -6.87
CA VAL A 178 5.71 4.40 -5.56
C VAL A 178 5.02 3.06 -5.69
N HIS A 179 3.88 2.98 -6.40
CA HIS A 179 3.20 1.72 -6.66
C HIS A 179 4.07 0.76 -7.51
N SER A 180 4.74 1.25 -8.55
CA SER A 180 5.68 0.43 -9.34
C SER A 180 6.84 -0.11 -8.50
N LEU A 181 7.41 0.68 -7.59
CA LEU A 181 8.46 0.21 -6.68
C LEU A 181 7.94 -0.83 -5.68
N TYR A 182 6.68 -0.69 -5.22
CA TYR A 182 6.05 -1.66 -4.33
C TYR A 182 5.93 -3.04 -4.98
N LEU A 183 5.62 -3.10 -6.27
CA LEU A 183 5.51 -4.38 -7.00
C LEU A 183 6.84 -5.15 -7.10
N GLU A 184 7.97 -4.47 -6.90
CA GLU A 184 9.30 -5.09 -6.91
C GLU A 184 9.76 -5.57 -5.51
N VAL A 185 8.94 -5.37 -4.47
CA VAL A 185 9.28 -5.78 -3.10
C VAL A 185 9.18 -7.30 -2.94
N ASP A 186 10.29 -7.92 -2.54
CA ASP A 186 10.33 -9.31 -2.09
C ASP A 186 9.92 -9.41 -0.61
N PHE A 187 8.67 -9.82 -0.37
CA PHE A 187 8.15 -10.00 0.99
C PHE A 187 8.70 -11.25 1.71
N GLU A 188 9.33 -12.20 1.01
CA GLU A 188 10.01 -13.33 1.64
C GLU A 188 11.37 -12.91 2.23
N ASN A 189 12.02 -11.91 1.62
CA ASN A 189 13.31 -11.38 2.05
C ASN A 189 13.36 -9.84 1.94
N VAL A 190 12.64 -9.16 2.84
CA VAL A 190 12.53 -7.70 2.84
C VAL A 190 13.86 -7.02 3.20
N ASP A 191 14.47 -6.38 2.19
CA ASP A 191 15.72 -5.63 2.32
C ASP A 191 15.54 -4.25 3.01
N HIS A 192 16.64 -3.50 3.16
CA HIS A 192 16.62 -2.21 3.85
C HIS A 192 15.80 -1.16 3.10
N ASP A 193 15.93 -1.09 1.78
CA ASP A 193 15.26 -0.08 0.96
C ASP A 193 13.76 -0.37 0.87
N SER A 194 13.37 -1.64 0.77
CA SER A 194 11.97 -2.07 0.83
C SER A 194 11.31 -1.68 2.15
N LYS A 195 12.01 -1.76 3.29
CA LYS A 195 11.47 -1.27 4.58
C LYS A 195 11.24 0.23 4.55
N ILE A 196 12.18 1.01 4.00
CA ILE A 196 12.03 2.46 3.83
C ILE A 196 10.80 2.78 2.98
N LEU A 197 10.61 2.07 1.87
CA LEU A 197 9.44 2.23 1.00
C LEU A 197 8.13 1.89 1.74
N ILE A 198 8.09 0.78 2.48
CA ILE A 198 6.92 0.37 3.28
C ILE A 198 6.58 1.43 4.33
N HIS A 199 7.56 2.04 4.99
CA HIS A 199 7.32 3.14 5.92
C HIS A 199 6.71 4.37 5.24
N LEU A 200 7.16 4.72 4.03
CA LEU A 200 6.53 5.78 3.25
C LEU A 200 5.09 5.42 2.86
N LEU A 201 4.82 4.16 2.52
CA LEU A 201 3.47 3.70 2.22
C LEU A 201 2.52 3.85 3.40
N TYR A 202 2.97 3.61 4.64
CA TYR A 202 2.15 3.88 5.83
C TYR A 202 1.69 5.33 5.88
N ASP A 203 2.59 6.27 5.61
CA ASP A 203 2.26 7.69 5.62
C ASP A 203 1.28 8.03 4.50
N ILE A 204 1.50 7.52 3.29
CA ILE A 204 0.61 7.76 2.14
C ILE A 204 -0.81 7.26 2.42
N ILE A 205 -0.98 5.98 2.77
CA ILE A 205 -2.32 5.36 2.91
C ILE A 205 -3.08 5.84 4.15
N THR A 206 -2.39 6.51 5.08
CA THR A 206 -3.01 7.05 6.32
C THR A 206 -3.11 8.57 6.34
N HIS A 207 -2.60 9.25 5.31
CA HIS A 207 -2.68 10.70 5.21
C HIS A 207 -4.13 11.17 5.03
N GLU A 208 -4.53 12.24 5.73
CA GLU A 208 -5.90 12.77 5.75
C GLU A 208 -6.45 13.17 4.36
N SER A 209 -5.56 13.50 3.42
CA SER A 209 -5.94 13.85 2.04
C SER A 209 -5.96 12.67 1.08
N PHE A 210 -5.55 11.46 1.51
CA PHE A 210 -5.49 10.29 0.64
C PHE A 210 -6.90 9.89 0.16
N ALA A 211 -7.89 9.91 1.05
CA ALA A 211 -9.29 9.65 0.72
C ALA A 211 -9.78 10.50 -0.45
N LYS A 212 -9.57 11.81 -0.38
CA LYS A 212 -9.95 12.74 -1.43
C LYS A 212 -9.24 12.47 -2.75
N TRP A 213 -7.97 12.03 -2.69
CA TRP A 213 -7.19 11.70 -3.88
C TRP A 213 -7.70 10.41 -4.54
N ILE A 214 -7.88 9.33 -3.78
CA ILE A 214 -8.27 8.01 -4.30
C ILE A 214 -9.70 8.02 -4.87
N ASP A 215 -10.61 8.79 -4.27
CA ASP A 215 -12.00 8.94 -4.74
C ASP A 215 -12.08 9.52 -6.17
N GLN A 216 -11.06 10.30 -6.59
CA GLN A 216 -10.98 10.92 -7.91
C GLN A 216 -10.33 10.03 -8.98
N GLN A 217 -9.80 8.87 -8.59
CA GLN A 217 -9.08 7.98 -9.51
C GLN A 217 -10.04 7.03 -10.24
N ASN A 218 -9.54 6.46 -11.33
CA ASN A 218 -10.23 5.40 -12.03
C ASN A 218 -10.21 4.08 -11.23
N GLU A 219 -11.04 3.13 -11.66
CA GLU A 219 -11.20 1.84 -10.99
C GLU A 219 -9.89 1.04 -10.91
N ASP A 220 -9.09 1.02 -11.99
CA ASP A 220 -7.78 0.34 -12.00
C ASP A 220 -6.85 0.84 -10.90
N THR A 221 -6.79 2.17 -10.70
CA THR A 221 -5.97 2.76 -9.66
C THR A 221 -6.53 2.44 -8.27
N LYS A 222 -7.85 2.45 -8.10
CA LYS A 222 -8.49 2.05 -6.83
C LYS A 222 -8.15 0.60 -6.47
N ILE A 223 -8.22 -0.31 -7.45
CA ILE A 223 -7.85 -1.72 -7.28
C ILE A 223 -6.38 -1.85 -6.86
N GLN A 224 -5.47 -1.20 -7.59
CA GLN A 224 -4.03 -1.22 -7.29
C GLN A 224 -3.72 -0.82 -5.85
N TRP A 225 -4.30 0.29 -5.39
CA TRP A 225 -4.08 0.78 -4.03
C TRP A 225 -4.78 -0.06 -2.97
N MET A 226 -5.94 -0.66 -3.27
CA MET A 226 -6.58 -1.62 -2.39
C MET A 226 -5.74 -2.88 -2.19
N GLU A 227 -5.23 -3.48 -3.27
CA GLU A 227 -4.40 -4.69 -3.24
C GLU A 227 -3.04 -4.45 -2.56
N LEU A 228 -2.43 -3.29 -2.80
CA LEU A 228 -1.27 -2.86 -2.04
C LEU A 228 -1.59 -2.77 -0.55
N THR A 229 -2.71 -2.13 -0.21
CA THR A 229 -3.09 -1.88 1.17
C THR A 229 -3.36 -3.18 1.93
N THR A 230 -4.03 -4.17 1.33
CA THR A 230 -4.28 -5.46 2.00
C THR A 230 -3.02 -6.14 2.48
N ILE A 231 -1.89 -5.99 1.76
CA ILE A 231 -0.58 -6.54 2.14
C ILE A 231 0.09 -5.62 3.18
N VAL A 232 0.20 -4.32 2.88
CA VAL A 232 0.93 -3.36 3.73
C VAL A 232 0.35 -3.31 5.15
N VAL A 233 -0.97 -3.38 5.34
CA VAL A 233 -1.59 -3.32 6.68
C VAL A 233 -1.19 -4.48 7.59
N GLN A 234 -0.83 -5.63 7.02
CA GLN A 234 -0.40 -6.82 7.76
C GLN A 234 1.07 -6.73 8.21
N THR A 235 1.85 -5.81 7.65
CA THR A 235 3.29 -5.67 7.96
C THR A 235 3.56 -4.90 9.27
N LYS A 236 2.51 -4.35 9.91
CA LYS A 236 2.59 -3.49 11.09
C LYS A 236 1.51 -3.85 12.11
N ASP A 237 1.87 -3.89 13.40
CA ASP A 237 0.96 -4.25 14.50
C ASP A 237 0.72 -3.12 15.53
N ASP A 238 1.40 -1.97 15.39
CA ASP A 238 1.35 -0.83 16.31
C ASP A 238 0.71 0.43 15.66
N TRP A 239 -0.39 0.25 14.93
CA TRP A 239 -1.15 1.36 14.33
C TRP A 239 -1.72 2.31 15.39
N ASN A 240 -1.49 3.62 15.23
CA ASN A 240 -2.06 4.64 16.12
C ASN A 240 -3.47 5.09 15.66
N ASN A 241 -4.22 5.77 16.53
CA ASN A 241 -5.61 6.15 16.24
C ASN A 241 -5.77 7.07 15.01
N PHE A 242 -4.84 8.01 14.79
CA PHE A 242 -4.91 8.90 13.62
C PHE A 242 -4.67 8.13 12.34
N GLN A 243 -3.68 7.23 12.35
CA GLN A 243 -3.38 6.36 11.21
C GLN A 243 -4.56 5.44 10.87
N LEU A 244 -5.17 4.82 11.90
CA LEU A 244 -6.35 3.98 11.73
C LEU A 244 -7.52 4.77 11.13
N VAL A 245 -7.80 5.97 11.63
CA VAL A 245 -8.88 6.81 11.07
C VAL A 245 -8.60 7.19 9.62
N GLY A 246 -7.39 7.65 9.31
CA GLY A 246 -7.01 8.01 7.93
C GLY A 246 -7.21 6.86 6.96
N LEU A 247 -6.80 5.66 7.35
CA LEU A 247 -6.96 4.42 6.59
C LEU A 247 -8.44 4.02 6.44
N LEU A 248 -9.18 3.98 7.55
CA LEU A 248 -10.57 3.52 7.57
C LEU A 248 -11.49 4.44 6.74
N VAL A 249 -11.24 5.74 6.71
CA VAL A 249 -12.07 6.71 5.96
C VAL A 249 -12.13 6.37 4.47
N TRP A 250 -10.99 6.10 3.83
CA TRP A 250 -10.97 5.84 2.39
C TRP A 250 -11.35 4.40 2.04
N VAL A 251 -11.01 3.43 2.89
CA VAL A 251 -11.44 2.04 2.70
C VAL A 251 -12.96 1.93 2.89
N GLU A 252 -13.56 2.67 3.82
CA GLU A 252 -15.01 2.78 3.98
C GLU A 252 -15.68 3.49 2.79
N SER A 253 -15.06 4.54 2.25
CA SER A 253 -15.53 5.19 1.01
C SER A 253 -15.66 4.18 -0.13
N ILE A 254 -14.61 3.38 -0.36
CA ILE A 254 -14.61 2.31 -1.36
C ILE A 254 -15.67 1.25 -1.02
N PHE A 255 -15.72 0.77 0.21
CA PHE A 255 -16.73 -0.22 0.60
C PHE A 255 -18.15 0.26 0.30
N PHE A 256 -18.49 1.51 0.64
CA PHE A 256 -19.82 2.07 0.37
C PHE A 256 -20.06 2.44 -1.10
N GLU A 257 -19.03 2.66 -1.89
CA GLU A 257 -19.16 2.86 -3.33
C GLU A 257 -19.52 1.54 -4.06
N TYR A 258 -18.96 0.42 -3.60
CA TYR A 258 -19.09 -0.88 -4.26
C TYR A 258 -20.17 -1.77 -3.65
N SER A 259 -20.41 -1.73 -2.34
CA SER A 259 -21.39 -2.60 -1.69
C SER A 259 -22.82 -2.51 -2.25
N PRO A 260 -23.34 -1.34 -2.68
CA PRO A 260 -24.68 -1.24 -3.25
C PRO A 260 -24.79 -1.84 -4.66
N ARG A 261 -23.66 -2.12 -5.33
CA ARG A 261 -23.61 -2.74 -6.66
C ARG A 261 -23.73 -4.26 -6.57
N LEU A 262 -23.56 -4.84 -5.37
CA LEU A 262 -23.67 -6.27 -5.14
C LEU A 262 -25.13 -6.72 -5.13
N SER A 263 -25.44 -7.66 -6.00
CA SER A 263 -26.74 -8.32 -6.12
C SER A 263 -26.53 -9.74 -6.65
N PRO A 264 -27.57 -10.60 -6.65
CA PRO A 264 -27.50 -11.92 -7.30
C PRO A 264 -27.03 -11.86 -8.77
N GLU A 265 -27.37 -10.79 -9.48
CA GLU A 265 -27.00 -10.61 -10.90
C GLU A 265 -25.53 -10.20 -11.09
N THR A 266 -24.94 -9.51 -10.11
CA THR A 266 -23.55 -9.02 -10.16
C THR A 266 -22.59 -9.85 -9.33
N ILE A 267 -23.04 -10.97 -8.75
CA ILE A 267 -22.23 -11.83 -7.88
C ILE A 267 -20.99 -12.43 -8.56
N ASN A 268 -20.94 -12.47 -9.89
CA ASN A 268 -19.79 -12.96 -10.66
C ASN A 268 -18.95 -11.83 -11.27
N ASP A 269 -19.19 -10.57 -10.87
CA ASP A 269 -18.37 -9.43 -11.30
C ASP A 269 -17.02 -9.46 -10.57
N GLU A 270 -15.94 -9.68 -11.32
CA GLU A 270 -14.58 -9.81 -10.79
C GLU A 270 -14.07 -8.53 -10.12
N THR A 271 -14.41 -7.36 -10.67
CA THR A 271 -14.03 -6.07 -10.09
C THR A 271 -14.70 -5.91 -8.73
N LEU A 272 -16.01 -6.17 -8.68
CA LEU A 272 -16.78 -6.05 -7.45
C LEU A 272 -16.26 -6.99 -6.38
N GLU A 273 -15.92 -8.22 -6.76
CA GLU A 273 -15.29 -9.19 -5.87
C GLU A 273 -13.97 -8.67 -5.31
N ARG A 274 -13.05 -8.22 -6.18
CA ARG A 274 -11.74 -7.72 -5.78
C ARG A 274 -11.85 -6.54 -4.81
N MET A 275 -12.73 -5.59 -5.10
CA MET A 275 -12.90 -4.38 -4.30
C MET A 275 -13.51 -4.68 -2.94
N LEU A 276 -14.60 -5.45 -2.88
CA LEU A 276 -15.25 -5.82 -1.62
C LEU A 276 -14.38 -6.74 -0.77
N SER A 277 -13.73 -7.72 -1.39
CA SER A 277 -12.82 -8.64 -0.70
C SER A 277 -11.66 -7.88 -0.07
N SER A 278 -11.03 -6.95 -0.80
CA SER A 278 -9.92 -6.17 -0.30
C SER A 278 -10.33 -5.23 0.84
N ALA A 279 -11.49 -4.56 0.72
CA ALA A 279 -11.99 -3.68 1.78
C ALA A 279 -12.29 -4.45 3.06
N LEU A 280 -12.97 -5.59 2.94
CA LEU A 280 -13.30 -6.45 4.07
C LEU A 280 -12.06 -7.10 4.70
N GLN A 281 -11.05 -7.45 3.90
CA GLN A 281 -9.77 -7.94 4.42
C GLN A 281 -9.06 -6.88 5.27
N VAL A 282 -8.99 -5.63 4.78
CA VAL A 282 -8.39 -4.53 5.56
C VAL A 282 -9.17 -4.30 6.85
N PHE A 283 -10.51 -4.27 6.81
CA PHE A 283 -11.31 -4.15 8.02
C PHE A 283 -11.08 -5.30 9.00
N ALA A 284 -11.03 -6.54 8.52
CA ALA A 284 -10.78 -7.72 9.36
C ALA A 284 -9.39 -7.69 10.01
N GLU A 285 -8.37 -7.16 9.33
CA GLU A 285 -7.03 -6.98 9.89
C GLU A 285 -7.00 -5.89 10.98
N LEU A 286 -7.70 -4.78 10.75
CA LEU A 286 -7.67 -3.62 11.64
C LEU A 286 -8.68 -3.70 12.80
N VAL A 287 -9.69 -4.57 12.74
CA VAL A 287 -10.74 -4.65 13.78
C VAL A 287 -10.21 -5.13 15.14
N LYS A 288 -9.00 -5.72 15.17
CA LYS A 288 -8.29 -6.05 16.41
C LYS A 288 -7.98 -4.82 17.27
N PHE A 289 -7.90 -3.63 16.64
CA PHE A 289 -7.69 -2.37 17.34
C PHE A 289 -9.01 -1.80 17.86
N LYS A 290 -9.03 -1.42 19.14
CA LYS A 290 -10.22 -0.82 19.79
C LYS A 290 -10.73 0.43 19.06
N ALA A 291 -9.84 1.26 18.53
CA ALA A 291 -10.21 2.46 17.79
C ALA A 291 -10.98 2.13 16.50
N THR A 292 -10.66 1.02 15.83
CA THR A 292 -11.39 0.54 14.65
C THR A 292 -12.82 0.11 15.00
N VAL A 293 -12.98 -0.64 16.11
CA VAL A 293 -14.33 -1.01 16.59
C VAL A 293 -15.14 0.25 16.91
N GLN A 294 -14.55 1.21 17.62
CA GLN A 294 -15.20 2.48 17.92
C GLN A 294 -15.56 3.24 16.64
N TYR A 295 -14.70 3.27 15.63
CA TYR A 295 -15.00 3.88 14.34
C TYR A 295 -16.26 3.28 13.72
N PHE A 296 -16.35 1.95 13.65
CA PHE A 296 -17.55 1.26 13.13
C PHE A 296 -18.81 1.53 13.97
N GLU A 297 -18.70 1.67 15.30
CA GLU A 297 -19.84 2.01 16.16
C GLU A 297 -20.42 3.40 15.90
N HIS A 298 -19.61 4.35 15.42
CA HIS A 298 -20.07 5.69 15.04
C HIS A 298 -20.71 5.72 13.65
N SER A 299 -20.37 4.76 12.78
CA SER A 299 -20.97 4.63 11.45
C SER A 299 -22.30 3.88 11.52
N THR A 300 -23.42 4.63 11.50
CA THR A 300 -24.78 4.05 11.61
C THR A 300 -25.15 3.12 10.45
N LYS A 301 -24.44 3.20 9.32
CA LYS A 301 -24.69 2.41 8.11
C LYS A 301 -23.74 1.23 7.95
N PHE A 302 -22.56 1.27 8.55
CA PHE A 302 -21.52 0.25 8.33
C PHE A 302 -22.05 -1.16 8.57
N LEU A 303 -22.64 -1.41 9.74
CA LEU A 303 -23.14 -2.74 10.08
C LEU A 303 -24.31 -3.17 9.18
N LEU A 304 -25.19 -2.25 8.78
CA LEU A 304 -26.29 -2.56 7.85
C LEU A 304 -25.72 -3.08 6.53
N CYS A 305 -24.81 -2.31 5.91
CA CYS A 305 -24.17 -2.70 4.66
C CYS A 305 -23.34 -3.98 4.80
N LEU A 306 -22.61 -4.15 5.91
CA LEU A 306 -21.84 -5.36 6.19
C LEU A 306 -22.73 -6.61 6.22
N ILE A 307 -23.88 -6.54 6.89
CA ILE A 307 -24.82 -7.66 7.00
C ILE A 307 -25.54 -7.91 5.66
N ASP A 308 -25.87 -6.88 4.89
CA ASP A 308 -26.47 -7.07 3.57
C ASP A 308 -25.48 -7.71 2.58
N VAL A 309 -24.22 -7.28 2.56
CA VAL A 309 -23.16 -7.95 1.79
C VAL A 309 -23.00 -9.40 2.24
N PHE A 310 -22.98 -9.66 3.55
CA PHE A 310 -22.89 -11.02 4.07
C PHE A 310 -24.05 -11.89 3.59
N ARG A 311 -25.27 -11.36 3.62
CA ARG A 311 -26.48 -12.07 3.18
C ARG A 311 -26.41 -12.43 1.70
N ILE A 312 -26.10 -11.46 0.83
CA ILE A 312 -26.06 -11.69 -0.62
C ILE A 312 -25.00 -12.74 -0.98
N ILE A 313 -23.79 -12.64 -0.40
CA ILE A 313 -22.74 -13.64 -0.62
C ILE A 313 -23.14 -15.00 -0.06
N HIS A 314 -23.76 -15.04 1.12
CA HIS A 314 -24.19 -16.31 1.72
C HIS A 314 -25.27 -17.03 0.91
N GLU A 315 -26.19 -16.30 0.31
CA GLU A 315 -27.30 -16.85 -0.46
C GLU A 315 -26.92 -17.26 -1.89
N ASN A 316 -25.86 -16.68 -2.46
CA ASN A 316 -25.52 -16.85 -3.88
C ASN A 316 -24.15 -17.51 -4.13
N VAL A 317 -23.29 -17.65 -3.12
CA VAL A 317 -22.01 -18.38 -3.25
C VAL A 317 -22.15 -19.75 -2.59
N GLU A 318 -22.12 -20.79 -3.44
CA GLU A 318 -22.22 -22.17 -3.02
C GLU A 318 -21.05 -22.58 -2.12
N ARG A 319 -21.38 -23.35 -1.09
CA ARG A 319 -20.40 -23.96 -0.19
C ARG A 319 -19.81 -25.19 -0.83
N LEU A 320 -18.49 -25.34 -0.77
CA LEU A 320 -17.83 -26.57 -1.17
C LEU A 320 -17.81 -27.56 -0.01
N THR A 321 -18.19 -28.81 -0.32
CA THR A 321 -18.10 -29.94 0.61
C THR A 321 -16.85 -30.77 0.31
N ILE A 322 -16.51 -31.71 1.20
CA ILE A 322 -15.36 -32.62 1.05
C ILE A 322 -15.39 -33.42 -0.28
N LYS A 323 -16.56 -33.56 -0.93
CA LYS A 323 -16.73 -34.27 -2.21
C LYS A 323 -16.66 -33.38 -3.46
N SER A 324 -16.50 -32.07 -3.31
CA SER A 324 -16.36 -31.17 -4.46
C SER A 324 -15.08 -31.47 -5.22
N LYS A 325 -15.10 -31.38 -6.56
CA LYS A 325 -13.85 -31.48 -7.33
C LYS A 325 -12.96 -30.29 -6.95
N ILE A 326 -11.69 -30.55 -6.66
CA ILE A 326 -10.68 -29.59 -6.17
C ILE A 326 -10.44 -28.39 -7.13
N GLU A 327 -10.98 -28.43 -8.35
CA GLU A 327 -10.61 -27.51 -9.44
C GLU A 327 -11.42 -26.20 -9.50
N GLU A 328 -12.46 -26.00 -8.69
CA GLU A 328 -13.25 -24.75 -8.70
C GLU A 328 -13.01 -23.96 -7.40
N VAL A 329 -12.20 -22.90 -7.45
CA VAL A 329 -12.14 -21.90 -6.36
C VAL A 329 -13.39 -21.03 -6.50
N ALA A 330 -14.27 -21.04 -5.48
CA ALA A 330 -15.46 -20.20 -5.53
C ALA A 330 -15.10 -18.71 -5.38
N ASN A 331 -15.81 -17.86 -6.13
CA ASN A 331 -15.81 -16.42 -5.94
C ASN A 331 -16.13 -16.08 -4.47
N TYR A 332 -15.51 -15.04 -3.91
CA TYR A 332 -15.70 -14.57 -2.53
C TYR A 332 -15.33 -15.58 -1.43
N SER A 333 -14.49 -16.59 -1.73
CA SER A 333 -14.13 -17.70 -0.82
C SER A 333 -13.76 -17.26 0.62
N GLN A 334 -13.00 -16.16 0.77
CA GLN A 334 -12.57 -15.67 2.09
C GLN A 334 -13.47 -14.59 2.70
N VAL A 335 -14.41 -14.04 1.94
CA VAL A 335 -15.16 -12.84 2.36
C VAL A 335 -16.05 -13.10 3.56
N LYS A 336 -16.71 -14.27 3.61
CA LYS A 336 -17.53 -14.66 4.77
C LYS A 336 -16.69 -14.70 6.05
N SER A 337 -15.43 -15.14 5.99
CA SER A 337 -14.51 -15.13 7.14
C SER A 337 -14.15 -13.72 7.60
N TYR A 338 -13.81 -12.83 6.67
CA TYR A 338 -13.52 -11.44 7.01
C TYR A 338 -14.69 -10.79 7.74
N ILE A 339 -15.91 -10.99 7.23
CA ILE A 339 -17.13 -10.46 7.87
C ILE A 339 -17.33 -11.08 9.27
N ILE A 340 -17.18 -12.40 9.41
CA ILE A 340 -17.32 -13.09 10.72
C ILE A 340 -16.29 -12.57 11.73
N ILE A 341 -15.05 -12.33 11.31
CA ILE A 341 -14.00 -11.73 12.15
C ILE A 341 -14.40 -10.33 12.60
N ILE A 342 -14.85 -9.49 11.67
CA ILE A 342 -15.32 -8.12 11.97
C ILE A 342 -16.46 -8.16 13.00
N ILE A 343 -17.49 -8.98 12.78
CA ILE A 343 -18.63 -9.13 13.71
C ILE A 343 -18.17 -9.63 15.08
N SER A 344 -17.23 -10.58 15.11
CA SER A 344 -16.71 -11.18 16.34
C SER A 344 -16.08 -10.13 17.25
N TYR A 345 -15.15 -9.32 16.71
CA TYR A 345 -14.54 -8.23 17.46
C TYR A 345 -15.53 -7.11 17.80
N PHE A 346 -16.45 -6.78 16.88
CA PHE A 346 -17.49 -5.77 17.11
C PHE A 346 -18.42 -6.14 18.28
N CYS A 347 -18.71 -7.42 18.48
CA CYS A 347 -19.60 -7.91 19.54
C CYS A 347 -18.89 -8.23 20.86
N TYR A 348 -17.56 -8.32 20.87
CA TYR A 348 -16.81 -8.74 22.04
C TYR A 348 -17.09 -7.83 23.24
N LYS A 349 -17.73 -8.39 24.28
CA LYS A 349 -18.15 -7.68 25.51
C LYS A 349 -19.04 -6.45 25.28
N SER A 350 -19.83 -6.44 24.20
CA SER A 350 -20.73 -5.33 23.86
C SER A 350 -22.18 -5.81 23.68
N PHE A 351 -22.98 -5.74 24.75
CA PHE A 351 -24.41 -6.12 24.72
C PHE A 351 -25.19 -5.38 23.63
N LYS A 352 -24.93 -4.07 23.47
CA LYS A 352 -25.56 -3.24 22.44
C LYS A 352 -25.29 -3.78 21.03
N ASN A 353 -24.03 -4.12 20.74
CA ASN A 353 -23.64 -4.58 19.41
C ASN A 353 -24.14 -5.99 19.13
N GLN A 354 -24.14 -6.87 20.15
CA GLN A 354 -24.74 -8.21 20.07
C GLN A 354 -26.24 -8.16 19.72
N GLU A 355 -27.00 -7.26 20.35
CA GLU A 355 -28.42 -7.07 20.06
C GLU A 355 -28.62 -6.56 18.63
N LEU A 356 -27.84 -5.57 18.22
CA LEU A 356 -27.93 -5.00 16.87
C LEU A 356 -27.64 -6.05 15.78
N VAL A 357 -26.62 -6.89 15.97
CA VAL A 357 -26.32 -7.98 15.04
C VAL A 357 -27.47 -9.00 14.97
N ARG A 358 -28.13 -9.31 16.10
CA ARG A 358 -29.33 -10.17 16.08
C ARG A 358 -30.48 -9.51 15.33
N GLU A 359 -30.77 -8.24 15.60
CA GLU A 359 -31.87 -7.49 14.98
C GLU A 359 -31.73 -7.38 13.45
N LEU A 360 -30.50 -7.30 12.95
CA LEU A 360 -30.21 -7.27 11.50
C LEU A 360 -30.18 -8.66 10.84
N GLY A 361 -30.40 -9.73 11.61
CA GLY A 361 -30.35 -11.12 11.13
C GLY A 361 -28.93 -11.68 10.99
N GLY A 362 -27.91 -10.95 11.44
CA GLY A 362 -26.51 -11.37 11.37
C GLY A 362 -26.21 -12.61 12.20
N LEU A 363 -26.86 -12.78 13.36
CA LEU A 363 -26.69 -13.98 14.20
C LEU A 363 -27.03 -15.27 13.43
N SER A 364 -28.12 -15.28 12.66
CA SER A 364 -28.50 -16.42 11.82
C SER A 364 -27.47 -16.72 10.72
N LEU A 365 -26.93 -15.68 10.09
CA LEU A 365 -25.88 -15.81 9.07
C LEU A 365 -24.59 -16.37 9.66
N VAL A 366 -24.19 -15.95 10.87
CA VAL A 366 -23.01 -16.53 11.52
C VAL A 366 -23.25 -18.02 11.86
N LEU A 367 -24.44 -18.36 12.38
CA LEU A 367 -24.80 -19.74 12.72
C LEU A 367 -24.81 -20.65 11.49
N SER A 368 -25.28 -20.19 10.33
CA SER A 368 -25.31 -20.98 9.09
C SER A 368 -23.90 -21.29 8.54
N ASN A 369 -22.87 -20.57 9.00
CA ASN A 369 -21.47 -20.81 8.66
C ASN A 369 -20.71 -21.65 9.72
N CYS A 370 -21.40 -22.20 10.74
CA CYS A 370 -20.81 -23.12 11.73
C CYS A 370 -20.63 -24.56 11.18
N VAL A 371 -20.16 -24.67 9.94
CA VAL A 371 -20.13 -25.90 9.13
C VAL A 371 -18.86 -25.92 8.26
N ILE A 372 -18.39 -27.10 7.85
CA ILE A 372 -17.12 -27.27 7.10
C ILE A 372 -17.23 -26.75 5.66
N ASP A 373 -16.55 -25.67 5.30
CA ASP A 373 -16.49 -25.19 3.91
C ASP A 373 -15.09 -25.40 3.36
N GLU A 374 -14.94 -26.17 2.27
CA GLU A 374 -13.63 -26.38 1.64
C GLU A 374 -13.12 -25.10 0.95
N ASN A 375 -14.01 -24.15 0.61
CA ASN A 375 -13.58 -22.83 0.16
C ASN A 375 -12.82 -22.07 1.26
N ASN A 376 -13.11 -22.38 2.52
CA ASN A 376 -12.63 -21.63 3.66
C ASN A 376 -12.51 -22.53 4.91
N PRO A 377 -11.39 -23.25 5.03
CA PRO A 377 -11.21 -24.28 6.04
C PRO A 377 -11.35 -23.80 7.50
N PHE A 378 -11.22 -22.50 7.76
CA PHE A 378 -11.28 -21.91 9.10
C PHE A 378 -12.63 -21.28 9.45
N ILE A 379 -13.58 -21.23 8.51
CA ILE A 379 -14.84 -20.50 8.69
C ILE A 379 -15.65 -21.05 9.87
N LYS A 380 -15.63 -22.36 10.07
CA LYS A 380 -16.39 -23.04 11.14
C LYS A 380 -15.91 -22.59 12.52
N GLU A 381 -14.61 -22.62 12.77
CA GLU A 381 -14.01 -22.26 14.05
C GLU A 381 -14.19 -20.76 14.33
N GLN A 382 -14.02 -19.92 13.30
CA GLN A 382 -14.27 -18.48 13.39
C GLN A 382 -15.75 -18.18 13.68
N ALA A 383 -16.68 -18.88 13.03
CA ALA A 383 -18.11 -18.74 13.27
C ALA A 383 -18.48 -19.16 14.69
N ILE A 384 -17.96 -20.29 15.19
CA ILE A 384 -18.18 -20.75 16.57
C ILE A 384 -17.67 -19.73 17.59
N LEU A 385 -16.49 -19.14 17.36
CA LEU A 385 -15.95 -18.08 18.21
C LEU A 385 -16.85 -16.84 18.20
N CYS A 386 -17.31 -16.43 17.02
CA CYS A 386 -18.21 -15.30 16.86
C CYS A 386 -19.56 -15.55 17.58
N VAL A 387 -20.15 -16.75 17.45
CA VAL A 387 -21.34 -17.15 18.19
C VAL A 387 -21.11 -17.06 19.70
N LYS A 388 -19.96 -17.55 20.20
CA LYS A 388 -19.63 -17.41 21.63
C LYS A 388 -19.71 -15.96 22.09
N TYR A 389 -19.15 -15.02 21.32
CA TYR A 389 -19.21 -13.59 21.67
C TYR A 389 -20.60 -12.97 21.47
N LEU A 390 -21.38 -13.44 20.51
CA LEU A 390 -22.77 -13.02 20.33
C LEU A 390 -23.69 -13.49 21.46
N LEU A 391 -23.40 -14.64 22.07
CA LEU A 391 -24.20 -15.22 23.17
C LEU A 391 -23.72 -14.80 24.56
N ASP A 392 -22.51 -14.27 24.69
CA ASP A 392 -21.89 -13.93 25.97
C ASP A 392 -22.74 -12.89 26.72
N GLN A 393 -23.31 -13.32 27.86
CA GLN A 393 -24.18 -12.52 28.73
C GLN A 393 -25.39 -11.88 28.01
N ASN A 394 -25.88 -12.50 26.94
CA ASN A 394 -27.07 -12.05 26.20
C ASN A 394 -28.18 -13.12 26.19
N PRO A 395 -29.14 -13.05 27.14
CA PRO A 395 -30.23 -14.02 27.23
C PRO A 395 -31.13 -14.06 26.00
N LYS A 396 -31.32 -12.93 25.30
CA LYS A 396 -32.17 -12.91 24.10
C LYS A 396 -31.51 -13.63 22.93
N ASN A 397 -30.20 -13.44 22.75
CA ASN A 397 -29.44 -14.19 21.74
C ASN A 397 -29.38 -15.68 22.11
N GLN A 398 -29.22 -16.02 23.39
CA GLN A 398 -29.25 -17.42 23.86
C GLN A 398 -30.61 -18.06 23.61
N GLN A 399 -31.71 -17.36 23.91
CA GLN A 399 -33.05 -17.82 23.64
C GLN A 399 -33.28 -18.00 22.14
N PHE A 400 -32.84 -17.04 21.31
CA PHE A 400 -32.92 -17.13 19.85
C PHE A 400 -32.29 -18.42 19.33
N VAL A 401 -31.12 -18.80 19.85
CA VAL A 401 -30.44 -20.06 19.47
C VAL A 401 -31.15 -21.29 20.04
N ALA A 402 -31.67 -21.22 21.26
CA ALA A 402 -32.42 -22.32 21.88
C ALA A 402 -33.73 -22.63 21.14
N ASP A 403 -34.34 -21.62 20.53
CA ASP A 403 -35.58 -21.74 19.74
C ASP A 403 -35.33 -22.22 18.30
N LEU A 404 -34.07 -22.46 17.90
CA LEU A 404 -33.77 -23.00 16.57
C LEU A 404 -34.15 -24.48 16.48
N GLU A 405 -35.14 -24.77 15.65
CA GLU A 405 -35.56 -26.13 15.30
C GLU A 405 -34.92 -26.59 13.98
N ALA A 406 -34.56 -27.87 13.87
CA ALA A 406 -34.10 -28.41 12.60
C ALA A 406 -35.27 -28.47 11.60
N LYS A 407 -35.19 -27.70 10.51
CA LYS A 407 -36.27 -27.59 9.51
C LYS A 407 -36.09 -28.49 8.29
N LYS A 408 -34.86 -28.82 7.89
CA LYS A 408 -34.55 -29.70 6.74
C LYS A 408 -33.26 -30.47 6.97
N THR A 409 -33.23 -31.74 6.56
CA THR A 409 -32.00 -32.51 6.44
C THR A 409 -31.39 -32.19 5.08
N VAL A 410 -30.07 -32.00 5.03
CA VAL A 410 -29.33 -32.05 3.77
C VAL A 410 -28.98 -33.53 3.57
N ASP A 411 -29.37 -34.09 2.43
CA ASP A 411 -29.03 -35.46 2.07
C ASP A 411 -27.51 -35.58 1.97
N ASP A 412 -26.88 -36.10 3.01
CA ASP A 412 -25.45 -36.37 2.99
C ASP A 412 -25.22 -37.64 2.15
N SER A 413 -24.71 -37.45 0.94
CA SER A 413 -24.35 -38.55 0.03
C SER A 413 -23.42 -39.58 0.70
N VAL A 414 -22.61 -39.20 1.69
CA VAL A 414 -21.79 -40.13 2.48
C VAL A 414 -22.67 -41.07 3.30
N LEU A 415 -23.64 -40.52 4.03
CA LEU A 415 -24.56 -41.32 4.84
C LEU A 415 -25.40 -42.25 3.95
N GLN A 416 -25.82 -41.80 2.77
CA GLN A 416 -26.52 -42.63 1.82
C GLN A 416 -25.66 -43.77 1.25
N GLU A 417 -24.38 -43.51 0.94
CA GLU A 417 -23.41 -44.50 0.45
C GLU A 417 -23.12 -45.61 1.49
N VAL A 418 -23.09 -45.27 2.77
CA VAL A 418 -22.95 -46.26 3.86
C VAL A 418 -24.29 -46.85 4.34
N GLY A 419 -25.38 -46.61 3.59
CA GLY A 419 -26.67 -47.24 3.83
C GLY A 419 -27.46 -46.64 4.99
N TYR A 420 -27.34 -45.34 5.23
CA TYR A 420 -28.11 -44.60 6.22
C TYR A 420 -28.93 -43.48 5.56
N LYS A 421 -30.11 -43.22 6.10
CA LYS A 421 -30.99 -42.10 5.72
C LYS A 421 -31.19 -41.20 6.93
N VAL A 422 -31.21 -39.90 6.70
CA VAL A 422 -31.41 -38.90 7.74
C VAL A 422 -32.82 -38.31 7.60
N ASP A 423 -33.64 -38.46 8.64
CA ASP A 423 -34.98 -37.89 8.71
C ASP A 423 -35.04 -36.90 9.90
N ILE A 424 -35.90 -35.88 9.83
CA ILE A 424 -36.22 -35.02 10.97
C ILE A 424 -37.54 -35.47 11.58
N VAL A 425 -37.53 -35.70 12.89
CA VAL A 425 -38.73 -35.99 13.68
C VAL A 425 -38.75 -35.02 14.86
N ASP A 426 -39.83 -34.25 15.00
CA ASP A 426 -40.01 -33.24 16.06
C ASP A 426 -38.83 -32.25 16.18
N GLY A 427 -38.32 -31.77 15.05
CA GLY A 427 -37.20 -30.83 15.02
C GLY A 427 -35.84 -31.43 15.41
N LYS A 428 -35.75 -32.76 15.58
CA LYS A 428 -34.50 -33.50 15.88
C LYS A 428 -34.07 -34.38 14.71
N VAL A 429 -32.77 -34.43 14.46
CA VAL A 429 -32.15 -35.25 13.42
C VAL A 429 -32.08 -36.72 13.88
N ASN A 430 -32.69 -37.63 13.13
CA ASN A 430 -32.63 -39.08 13.34
C ASN A 430 -31.97 -39.77 12.14
N ILE A 431 -31.20 -40.82 12.41
CA ILE A 431 -30.49 -41.60 11.37
C ILE A 431 -31.03 -43.03 11.38
N HIS A 432 -31.50 -43.50 10.23
CA HIS A 432 -32.05 -44.84 10.04
C HIS A 432 -31.23 -45.63 9.02
N LYS A 433 -30.94 -46.91 9.31
CA LYS A 433 -30.29 -47.78 8.34
C LYS A 433 -31.27 -48.12 7.22
N ARG A 434 -30.84 -47.94 5.98
CA ARG A 434 -31.60 -48.25 4.76
C ARG A 434 -31.64 -49.78 4.64
N ASN A 435 -32.84 -50.35 4.71
CA ASN A 435 -33.07 -51.79 4.52
C ASN A 435 -32.75 -52.23 3.09
#